data_AF-A0A7S4DN51-F1
#
_entry.id   AF-A0A7S4DN51-F1
#
_cell.length_a   1.000
_cell.length_b   1.000
_cell.length_c   1.000
_cell.angle_alpha   90.00
_cell.angle_beta   90.00
_cell.angle_gamma   90.00
#
_symmetry.space_group_name_H-M   'P 1'
#
loop_
_entity.id
_entity.type
_entity.pdbx_description
1 polymer ?
#
loop_
_entity_poly.entity_id
_entity_poly.type
_entity_poly.pdbx_seq_one_letter_code
_entity_poly.pdbx_strand_id
1 'polypeptide(L)'
;SSRVGPSSSDSSSRVGPSSSSSSASLPSVRPEQIFVFIHQVLVSAYTGWYPSSAIGLFVRCASLADKLRMEEVAYEFMAQAFIAYEEYLEDPQGKPREISLIIGALESFRGFSDGNWNTLVQRASQHAAKLRRKEDKATVIADCAHLYWPSALLAAPNCQESRRNDKKLLKCLQRALKAANECINDQVEKFVMILNKYLFFFERRCPTIGVKYLQGLICLIEDHLKQLDDDQNGKRVRAYYANTIKYIKSKVLAMCESPHKHVSMCL
;
A
#
# COMPACT_ATOMS: atom_id res chain seq x y z
N SER A 1 21.85 -64.28 -22.21
CA SER A 1 23.03 -64.31 -23.08
C SER A 1 23.20 -62.93 -23.71
N SER A 2 23.83 -61.96 -23.05
CA SER A 2 25.27 -61.72 -22.89
C SER A 2 26.04 -61.43 -24.19
N ARG A 3 26.74 -60.28 -24.14
CA ARG A 3 27.88 -59.79 -24.94
C ARG A 3 27.52 -58.92 -26.15
N VAL A 4 28.24 -57.85 -26.49
CA VAL A 4 29.40 -57.09 -25.98
C VAL A 4 29.47 -55.82 -26.86
N GLY A 5 29.88 -54.64 -26.34
CA GLY A 5 30.20 -53.44 -27.16
C GLY A 5 31.49 -53.61 -27.98
N PRO A 6 31.94 -52.66 -28.82
CA PRO A 6 32.46 -51.40 -28.28
C PRO A 6 32.27 -50.16 -29.17
N SER A 7 32.68 -49.04 -28.60
CA SER A 7 32.87 -47.67 -29.10
C SER A 7 33.83 -47.51 -30.29
N SER A 8 33.53 -46.54 -31.17
CA SER A 8 34.53 -45.57 -31.65
C SER A 8 33.85 -44.37 -32.31
N SER A 9 34.18 -43.20 -31.78
CA SER A 9 34.05 -41.87 -32.37
C SER A 9 34.58 -41.79 -33.79
N ASP A 10 33.91 -41.11 -34.71
CA ASP A 10 34.56 -40.00 -35.40
C ASP A 10 33.60 -39.04 -36.11
N SER A 11 34.18 -37.89 -36.40
CA SER A 11 33.59 -36.59 -36.52
C SER A 11 33.38 -36.19 -37.98
N SER A 12 32.45 -35.25 -38.19
CA SER A 12 32.56 -34.16 -39.15
C SER A 12 31.88 -34.25 -40.53
N SER A 13 31.18 -33.14 -40.78
CA SER A 13 30.90 -32.48 -42.06
C SER A 13 29.65 -32.94 -42.84
N ARG A 14 28.50 -32.42 -42.43
CA ARG A 14 27.40 -32.12 -43.36
C ARG A 14 27.21 -30.62 -43.46
N VAL A 15 27.51 -30.12 -44.66
CA VAL A 15 27.29 -28.75 -45.13
C VAL A 15 25.81 -28.41 -45.00
N GLY A 16 25.49 -27.41 -44.18
CA GLY A 16 24.15 -26.82 -44.08
C GLY A 16 23.97 -25.69 -45.11
N PRO A 17 22.76 -25.48 -45.65
CA PRO A 17 22.52 -24.50 -46.69
C PRO A 17 22.57 -23.09 -46.13
N SER A 18 23.14 -22.19 -46.94
CA SER A 18 23.09 -20.74 -46.77
C SER A 18 21.65 -20.25 -46.71
N SER A 19 21.14 -19.99 -45.51
CA SER A 19 19.99 -19.13 -45.29
C SER A 19 20.48 -17.81 -44.71
N SER A 20 20.54 -16.79 -45.56
CA SER A 20 20.57 -15.39 -45.18
C SER A 20 19.33 -15.08 -44.34
N SER A 21 19.40 -15.31 -43.03
CA SER A 21 18.42 -14.81 -42.07
C SER A 21 18.76 -13.36 -41.79
N SER A 22 18.19 -12.48 -42.60
CA SER A 22 18.07 -11.05 -42.31
C SER A 22 17.56 -10.90 -40.87
N SER A 23 18.44 -10.50 -39.95
CA SER A 23 18.05 -10.14 -38.60
C SER A 23 17.19 -8.89 -38.68
N ALA A 24 15.88 -9.06 -38.83
CA ALA A 24 14.93 -7.97 -38.65
C ALA A 24 15.06 -7.51 -37.21
N SER A 25 15.80 -6.42 -36.99
CA SER A 25 15.82 -5.73 -35.71
C SER A 25 14.38 -5.36 -35.39
N LEU A 26 13.84 -5.90 -34.30
CA LEU A 26 12.57 -5.44 -33.73
C LEU A 26 12.62 -3.91 -33.66
N PRO A 27 11.54 -3.18 -34.02
CA PRO A 27 11.53 -1.73 -33.89
C PRO A 27 11.90 -1.41 -32.44
N SER A 28 12.98 -0.65 -32.23
CA SER A 28 13.43 -0.25 -30.90
C SER A 28 12.49 0.82 -30.37
N VAL A 29 11.25 0.41 -30.07
CA VAL A 29 10.26 1.30 -29.46
C VAL A 29 10.81 1.67 -28.10
N ARG A 30 11.20 2.93 -27.95
CA ARG A 30 11.69 3.44 -26.68
C ARG A 30 10.51 3.46 -25.72
N PRO A 31 10.67 2.99 -24.47
CA PRO A 31 9.58 2.99 -23.48
C PRO A 31 8.97 4.39 -23.28
N GLU A 32 9.80 5.43 -23.41
CA GLU A 32 9.39 6.85 -23.42
C GLU A 32 8.26 7.13 -24.42
N GLN A 33 8.37 6.63 -25.65
CA GLN A 33 7.39 6.89 -26.71
C GLN A 33 6.05 6.20 -26.41
N ILE A 34 6.10 5.01 -25.79
CA ILE A 34 4.91 4.28 -25.35
C ILE A 34 4.20 5.05 -24.25
N PHE A 35 4.95 5.57 -23.27
CA PHE A 35 4.35 6.37 -22.20
C PHE A 35 3.73 7.67 -22.72
N VAL A 36 4.38 8.38 -23.64
CA VAL A 36 3.80 9.57 -24.27
C VAL A 36 2.50 9.23 -25.01
N PHE A 37 2.48 8.13 -25.76
CA PHE A 37 1.28 7.67 -26.45
C PHE A 37 0.14 7.34 -25.47
N ILE A 38 0.43 6.55 -24.42
CA ILE A 38 -0.56 6.20 -23.39
C ILE A 38 -1.07 7.45 -22.70
N HIS A 39 -0.19 8.37 -22.32
CA HIS A 39 -0.56 9.64 -21.71
C HIS A 39 -1.53 10.43 -22.59
N GLN A 40 -1.22 10.59 -23.87
CA GLN A 40 -2.08 11.31 -24.81
C GLN A 40 -3.46 10.66 -24.93
N VAL A 41 -3.52 9.33 -25.04
CA VAL A 41 -4.80 8.60 -25.14
C VAL A 41 -5.63 8.77 -23.87
N LEU A 42 -4.99 8.64 -22.69
CA LEU A 42 -5.69 8.74 -21.42
C LEU A 42 -6.24 10.17 -21.21
N VAL A 43 -5.40 11.19 -21.39
CA VAL A 43 -5.78 12.59 -21.18
C VAL A 43 -6.83 13.06 -22.18
N SER A 44 -6.64 12.81 -23.48
CA SER A 44 -7.52 13.39 -24.51
C SER A 44 -8.85 12.65 -24.68
N ALA A 45 -8.89 11.34 -24.46
CA ALA A 45 -10.05 10.52 -24.83
C ALA A 45 -10.68 9.76 -23.66
N TYR A 46 -9.92 9.41 -22.62
CA TYR A 46 -10.39 8.45 -21.62
C TYR A 46 -10.86 9.10 -20.31
N THR A 47 -10.11 10.08 -19.79
CA THR A 47 -10.38 10.70 -18.48
C THR A 47 -11.77 11.31 -18.37
N GLY A 48 -12.27 11.94 -19.45
CA GLY A 48 -13.59 12.58 -19.46
C GLY A 48 -14.77 11.60 -19.36
N TRP A 49 -14.63 10.38 -19.87
CA TRP A 49 -15.72 9.40 -19.91
C TRP A 49 -15.65 8.39 -18.76
N TYR A 50 -14.43 7.99 -18.37
CA TYR A 50 -14.20 6.95 -17.37
C TYR A 50 -13.12 7.35 -16.36
N PRO A 51 -13.40 8.34 -15.48
CA PRO A 51 -12.39 8.90 -14.58
C PRO A 51 -11.81 7.88 -13.59
N SER A 52 -12.66 7.02 -13.01
CA SER A 52 -12.22 5.97 -12.05
C SER A 52 -11.21 5.01 -12.68
N SER A 53 -11.50 4.54 -13.90
CA SER A 53 -10.59 3.68 -14.67
C SER A 53 -9.34 4.42 -15.11
N ALA A 54 -9.46 5.69 -15.52
CA ALA A 54 -8.35 6.52 -15.95
C ALA A 54 -7.31 6.71 -14.82
N ILE A 55 -7.77 7.05 -13.61
CA ILE A 55 -6.92 7.14 -12.42
C ILE A 55 -6.18 5.82 -12.20
N GLY A 56 -6.89 4.69 -12.30
CA GLY A 56 -6.29 3.37 -12.17
C GLY A 56 -5.20 3.09 -13.21
N LEU A 57 -5.40 3.50 -14.45
CA LEU A 57 -4.42 3.35 -15.53
C LEU A 57 -3.22 4.28 -15.33
N PHE A 58 -3.44 5.54 -14.96
CA PHE A 58 -2.36 6.48 -14.64
C PHE A 58 -1.46 5.95 -13.51
N VAL A 59 -2.06 5.47 -12.42
CA VAL A 59 -1.32 4.91 -11.27
C VAL A 59 -0.50 3.67 -11.67
N ARG A 60 -1.05 2.80 -12.52
CA ARG A 60 -0.33 1.62 -13.03
C ARG A 60 0.83 2.02 -13.96
N CYS A 61 0.64 3.02 -14.82
CA CYS A 61 1.70 3.54 -15.68
C CYS A 61 2.82 4.18 -14.85
N ALA A 62 2.46 4.96 -13.82
CA ALA A 62 3.42 5.51 -12.86
C ALA A 62 4.21 4.39 -12.15
N SER A 63 3.52 3.32 -11.72
CA SER A 63 4.17 2.15 -11.10
C SER A 63 5.17 1.47 -12.04
N LEU A 64 4.86 1.41 -13.34
CA LEU A 64 5.77 0.85 -14.34
C LEU A 64 6.97 1.76 -14.59
N ALA A 65 6.73 3.07 -14.72
CA ALA A 65 7.78 4.07 -14.88
C ALA A 65 8.74 4.10 -13.67
N ASP A 66 8.23 3.97 -12.45
CA ASP A 66 9.02 3.88 -11.21
C ASP A 66 9.97 2.65 -11.21
N LYS A 67 9.47 1.51 -11.69
CA LYS A 67 10.28 0.29 -11.86
C LYS A 67 11.38 0.47 -12.91
N LEU A 68 11.09 1.23 -13.97
CA LEU A 68 12.06 1.60 -15.01
C LEU A 68 12.99 2.76 -14.60
N ARG A 69 12.86 3.29 -13.37
CA ARG A 69 13.66 4.41 -12.84
C ARG A 69 13.47 5.72 -13.64
N MET A 70 12.30 5.91 -14.24
CA MET A 70 11.93 7.12 -14.96
C MET A 70 11.10 8.03 -14.05
N GLU A 71 11.77 8.77 -13.15
CA GLU A 71 11.09 9.59 -12.14
C GLU A 71 10.17 10.66 -12.75
N GLU A 72 10.63 11.40 -13.76
CA GLU A 72 9.85 12.48 -14.39
C GLU A 72 8.55 11.96 -15.01
N VAL A 73 8.63 10.84 -15.74
CA VAL A 73 7.46 10.20 -16.35
C VAL A 73 6.50 9.66 -15.29
N ALA A 74 7.03 9.03 -14.24
CA ALA A 74 6.22 8.54 -13.13
C ALA A 74 5.50 9.69 -12.40
N TYR A 75 6.20 10.82 -12.19
CA TYR A 75 5.65 12.01 -11.55
C TYR A 75 4.52 12.62 -12.38
N GLU A 76 4.70 12.76 -13.70
CA GLU A 76 3.67 13.30 -14.59
C GLU A 76 2.39 12.45 -14.53
N PHE A 77 2.51 11.11 -14.61
CA PHE A 77 1.35 10.24 -14.49
C PHE A 77 0.65 10.35 -13.12
N MET A 78 1.39 10.54 -12.04
CA MET A 78 0.79 10.78 -10.73
C MET A 78 0.11 12.15 -10.64
N ALA A 79 0.70 13.18 -11.24
CA ALA A 79 0.09 14.51 -11.32
C ALA A 79 -1.24 14.44 -12.08
N GLN A 80 -1.28 13.76 -13.23
CA GLN A 80 -2.51 13.52 -13.99
C GLN A 80 -3.54 12.70 -13.20
N ALA A 81 -3.12 11.70 -12.43
CA ALA A 81 -4.03 10.96 -11.55
C ALA A 81 -4.69 11.86 -10.50
N PHE A 82 -3.95 12.81 -9.92
CA PHE A 82 -4.52 13.78 -8.98
C PHE A 82 -5.47 14.78 -9.66
N ILE A 83 -5.11 15.28 -10.86
CA ILE A 83 -6.00 16.16 -11.64
C ILE A 83 -7.30 15.42 -11.97
N ALA A 84 -7.21 14.18 -12.47
CA ALA A 84 -8.38 13.34 -12.74
C ALA A 84 -9.28 13.14 -11.50
N TYR A 85 -8.66 12.93 -10.33
CA TYR A 85 -9.37 12.79 -9.06
C TYR A 85 -10.08 14.08 -8.60
N GLU A 86 -9.48 15.24 -8.87
CA GLU A 86 -10.00 16.54 -8.46
C GLU A 86 -11.11 17.05 -9.38
N GLU A 87 -10.90 16.97 -10.70
CA GLU A 87 -11.74 17.62 -11.70
C GLU A 87 -12.85 16.72 -12.25
N TYR A 88 -12.60 15.42 -12.45
CA TYR A 88 -13.50 14.54 -13.19
C TYR A 88 -14.26 13.55 -12.30
N LEU A 89 -13.73 13.24 -11.12
CA LEU A 89 -14.40 12.33 -10.19
C LEU A 89 -15.38 13.12 -9.32
N GLU A 90 -16.66 13.10 -9.66
CA GLU A 90 -17.71 13.77 -8.86
C GLU A 90 -18.31 12.85 -7.79
N ASP A 91 -18.34 11.53 -8.05
CA ASP A 91 -18.99 10.54 -7.19
C ASP A 91 -18.32 10.48 -5.80
N PRO A 92 -19.05 10.83 -4.72
CA PRO A 92 -18.52 10.75 -3.36
C PRO A 92 -18.27 9.32 -2.88
N GLN A 93 -18.85 8.30 -3.52
CA GLN A 93 -18.68 6.88 -3.19
C GLN A 93 -17.41 6.29 -3.79
N GLY A 94 -17.07 6.68 -5.02
CA GLY A 94 -15.81 6.31 -5.68
C GLY A 94 -14.58 6.96 -5.03
N LYS A 95 -14.64 8.25 -4.68
CA LYS A 95 -13.47 9.00 -4.17
C LYS A 95 -12.60 8.26 -3.13
N PRO A 96 -13.15 7.64 -2.07
CA PRO A 96 -12.36 6.87 -1.11
C PRO A 96 -11.55 5.71 -1.71
N ARG A 97 -12.13 4.97 -2.65
CA ARG A 97 -11.47 3.82 -3.29
C ARG A 97 -10.29 4.29 -4.15
N GLU A 98 -10.49 5.38 -4.89
CA GLU A 98 -9.52 5.91 -5.83
C GLU A 98 -8.32 6.52 -5.09
N ILE A 99 -8.57 7.24 -3.99
CA ILE A 99 -7.48 7.75 -3.16
C ILE A 99 -6.74 6.63 -2.43
N SER A 100 -7.43 5.57 -1.97
CA SER A 100 -6.77 4.39 -1.41
C SER A 100 -5.87 3.69 -2.43
N LEU A 101 -6.27 3.64 -3.70
CA LEU A 101 -5.43 3.12 -4.78
C LEU A 101 -4.15 3.96 -4.94
N ILE A 102 -4.28 5.29 -4.95
CA ILE A 102 -3.14 6.21 -5.05
C ILE A 102 -2.19 6.02 -3.85
N ILE A 103 -2.73 5.94 -2.63
CA ILE A 103 -1.95 5.71 -1.40
C ILE A 103 -1.19 4.38 -1.48
N GLY A 104 -1.88 3.29 -1.83
CA GLY A 104 -1.25 1.97 -1.97
C GLY A 104 -0.15 1.93 -3.02
N ALA A 105 -0.30 2.67 -4.13
CA ALA A 105 0.75 2.79 -5.13
C ALA A 105 1.96 3.57 -4.62
N LEU A 106 1.75 4.68 -3.91
CA LEU A 106 2.82 5.47 -3.29
C LEU A 106 3.65 4.67 -2.28
N GLU A 107 3.03 3.71 -1.58
CA GLU A 107 3.74 2.77 -0.70
C GLU A 107 4.68 1.83 -1.47
N SER A 108 4.41 1.58 -2.74
CA SER A 108 5.20 0.68 -3.59
C SER A 108 6.34 1.38 -4.34
N PHE A 109 6.27 2.71 -4.51
CA PHE A 109 7.25 3.47 -5.29
C PHE A 109 8.61 3.58 -4.61
N ARG A 110 9.69 3.47 -5.40
CA ARG A 110 11.08 3.47 -4.91
C ARG A 110 12.01 4.38 -5.70
N GLY A 111 11.64 4.77 -6.92
CA GLY A 111 12.45 5.56 -7.84
C GLY A 111 12.37 7.07 -7.62
N PHE A 112 11.43 7.57 -6.83
CA PHE A 112 11.29 9.01 -6.57
C PHE A 112 12.35 9.54 -5.60
N SER A 113 12.81 10.76 -5.85
CA SER A 113 13.52 11.60 -4.89
C SER A 113 12.66 11.89 -3.65
N ASP A 114 13.31 12.15 -2.51
CA ASP A 114 12.60 12.40 -1.24
C ASP A 114 11.71 13.67 -1.30
N GLY A 115 12.11 14.68 -2.09
CA GLY A 115 11.33 15.90 -2.32
C GLY A 115 10.04 15.62 -3.06
N ASN A 116 10.13 14.98 -4.24
CA ASN A 116 8.96 14.67 -5.06
C ASN A 116 8.02 13.68 -4.35
N TRP A 117 8.57 12.66 -3.71
CA TRP A 117 7.78 11.70 -2.94
C TRP A 117 7.02 12.37 -1.79
N ASN A 118 7.67 13.24 -1.00
CA ASN A 118 7.00 13.93 0.11
C ASN A 118 5.88 14.86 -0.38
N THR A 119 6.04 15.51 -1.54
CA THR A 119 4.99 16.31 -2.17
C THR A 119 3.77 15.45 -2.54
N LEU A 120 3.98 14.30 -3.18
CA LEU A 120 2.89 13.38 -3.54
C LEU A 120 2.16 12.82 -2.30
N VAL A 121 2.92 12.42 -1.27
CA VAL A 121 2.37 11.92 0.00
C VAL A 121 1.56 13.00 0.72
N GLN A 122 2.06 14.23 0.75
CA GLN A 122 1.34 15.36 1.35
C GLN A 122 0.04 15.65 0.60
N ARG A 123 0.07 15.63 -0.74
CA ARG A 123 -1.12 15.81 -1.57
C ARG A 123 -2.15 14.69 -1.32
N ALA A 124 -1.74 13.43 -1.35
CA ALA A 124 -2.61 12.29 -1.02
C ALA A 124 -3.24 12.40 0.37
N SER A 125 -2.42 12.76 1.39
CA SER A 125 -2.88 12.95 2.77
C SER A 125 -3.90 14.09 2.89
N GLN A 126 -3.75 15.17 2.11
CA GLN A 126 -4.71 16.27 2.08
C GLN A 126 -6.04 15.85 1.46
N HIS A 127 -6.03 15.07 0.39
CA HIS A 127 -7.26 14.53 -0.22
C HIS A 127 -7.99 13.56 0.72
N ALA A 128 -7.25 12.67 1.40
CA ALA A 128 -7.81 11.79 2.42
C ALA A 128 -8.52 12.59 3.53
N ALA A 129 -7.92 13.69 3.99
CA ALA A 129 -8.51 14.55 5.01
C ALA A 129 -9.76 15.34 4.55
N LYS A 130 -9.89 15.60 3.24
CA LYS A 130 -11.00 16.33 2.61
C LYS A 130 -12.19 15.44 2.24
N LEU A 131 -12.11 14.12 2.46
CA LEU A 131 -13.24 13.21 2.21
C LEU A 131 -14.46 13.61 3.05
N ARG A 132 -15.64 13.55 2.43
CA ARG A 132 -16.92 13.93 3.06
C ARG A 132 -17.47 12.80 3.94
N ARG A 133 -17.34 11.54 3.49
CA ARG A 133 -17.77 10.36 4.25
C ARG A 133 -16.81 10.10 5.40
N LYS A 134 -17.31 10.18 6.64
CA LYS A 134 -16.50 10.07 7.85
C LYS A 134 -15.94 8.66 8.07
N GLU A 135 -16.74 7.64 7.78
CA GLU A 135 -16.37 6.22 7.87
C GLU A 135 -15.18 5.87 6.98
N ASP A 136 -15.23 6.34 5.74
CA ASP A 136 -14.17 6.16 4.76
C ASP A 136 -12.95 7.02 5.09
N LYS A 137 -13.18 8.26 5.50
CA LYS A 137 -12.12 9.18 5.93
C LYS A 137 -11.25 8.58 7.05
N ALA A 138 -11.84 7.93 8.06
CA ALA A 138 -11.07 7.27 9.11
C ALA A 138 -10.17 6.15 8.55
N THR A 139 -10.69 5.37 7.61
CA THR A 139 -9.98 4.26 6.96
C THR A 139 -8.81 4.76 6.11
N VAL A 140 -9.07 5.68 5.19
CA VAL A 140 -8.06 6.23 4.28
C VAL A 140 -6.98 7.00 5.02
N ILE A 141 -7.32 7.77 6.06
CA ILE A 141 -6.33 8.45 6.91
C ILE A 141 -5.47 7.41 7.65
N ALA A 142 -6.05 6.33 8.16
CA ALA A 142 -5.27 5.27 8.80
C ALA A 142 -4.29 4.60 7.82
N ASP A 143 -4.66 4.45 6.55
CA ASP A 143 -3.77 3.92 5.51
C ASP A 143 -2.61 4.87 5.20
N CYS A 144 -2.85 6.19 5.19
CA CYS A 144 -1.78 7.19 5.04
C CYS A 144 -0.67 7.08 6.11
N ALA A 145 -0.93 6.45 7.26
CA ALA A 145 0.09 6.21 8.28
C ALA A 145 1.24 5.33 7.75
N HIS A 146 0.96 4.37 6.87
CA HIS A 146 1.95 3.47 6.27
C HIS A 146 2.92 4.20 5.35
N LEU A 147 2.49 5.28 4.71
CA LEU A 147 3.38 6.14 3.91
C LEU A 147 4.50 6.73 4.78
N TYR A 148 4.19 7.15 6.01
CA TYR A 148 5.17 7.74 6.94
C TYR A 148 6.00 6.71 7.69
N TRP A 149 5.68 5.41 7.57
CA TRP A 149 6.46 4.33 8.16
C TRP A 149 6.48 3.10 7.24
N PRO A 150 7.25 3.16 6.14
CA PRO A 150 7.26 2.11 5.13
C PRO A 150 7.70 0.75 5.70
N SER A 151 7.05 -0.31 5.21
CA SER A 151 7.35 -1.67 5.66
C SER A 151 8.71 -2.16 5.14
N ALA A 152 9.57 -2.62 6.06
CA ALA A 152 10.88 -3.22 5.77
C ALA A 152 10.82 -4.42 4.80
N LEU A 153 9.72 -5.18 4.76
CA LEU A 153 9.53 -6.34 3.86
C LEU A 153 9.47 -5.97 2.37
N LEU A 154 9.14 -4.71 2.07
CA LEU A 154 9.03 -4.19 0.70
C LEU A 154 10.23 -3.28 0.35
N ALA A 155 11.27 -3.27 1.18
CA ALA A 155 12.34 -2.27 1.13
C ALA A 155 13.69 -2.90 0.76
N ALA A 156 14.42 -2.24 -0.14
CA ALA A 156 15.86 -2.43 -0.26
C ALA A 156 16.55 -1.82 0.98
N PRO A 157 17.66 -2.41 1.47
CA PRO A 157 18.18 -2.18 2.81
C PRO A 157 18.56 -0.72 3.16
N ASN A 158 18.69 0.20 2.19
CA ASN A 158 19.36 1.49 2.42
C ASN A 158 18.51 2.75 2.11
N CYS A 159 17.31 2.63 1.55
CA CYS A 159 16.62 3.79 0.95
C CYS A 159 15.46 4.37 1.77
N GLN A 160 14.94 3.64 2.79
CA GLN A 160 13.64 3.98 3.40
C GLN A 160 13.67 4.28 4.90
N GLU A 161 14.80 4.13 5.60
CA GLU A 161 14.92 4.67 6.95
C GLU A 161 14.84 6.20 6.96
N SER A 162 15.32 6.85 5.90
CA SER A 162 15.19 8.31 5.68
C SER A 162 13.72 8.79 5.66
N ARG A 163 12.79 7.97 5.18
CA ARG A 163 11.37 8.34 5.02
C ARG A 163 10.52 8.11 6.28
N ARG A 164 11.09 7.49 7.32
CA ARG A 164 10.38 7.20 8.56
C ARG A 164 10.16 8.49 9.34
N ASN A 165 8.90 8.81 9.61
CA ASN A 165 8.52 9.97 10.40
C ASN A 165 7.44 9.61 11.44
N ASP A 166 7.90 9.22 12.62
CA ASP A 166 7.05 8.84 13.75
C ASP A 166 6.01 9.90 14.13
N LYS A 167 6.42 11.18 14.09
CA LYS A 167 5.56 12.30 14.48
C LYS A 167 4.40 12.47 13.49
N LYS A 168 4.66 12.35 12.19
CA LYS A 168 3.62 12.41 11.16
C LYS A 168 2.72 11.18 11.22
N LEU A 169 3.29 9.99 11.45
CA LEU A 169 2.54 8.75 11.67
C LEU A 169 1.57 8.87 12.84
N LEU A 170 2.04 9.29 14.02
CA LEU A 170 1.18 9.41 15.20
C LEU A 170 0.06 10.43 14.97
N LYS A 171 0.38 11.58 14.36
CA LYS A 171 -0.63 12.58 13.98
C LYS A 171 -1.67 12.00 13.01
N CYS A 172 -1.26 11.12 12.10
CA CYS A 172 -2.15 10.46 11.15
C CYS A 172 -3.12 9.53 11.89
N LEU A 173 -2.60 8.66 12.77
CA LEU A 173 -3.42 7.74 13.57
C LEU A 173 -4.37 8.47 14.54
N GLN A 174 -3.92 9.56 15.16
CA GLN A 174 -4.78 10.41 16.01
C GLN A 174 -5.91 11.08 15.20
N ARG A 175 -5.61 11.53 13.98
CA ARG A 175 -6.65 12.08 13.08
C ARG A 175 -7.62 11.01 12.62
N ALA A 176 -7.15 9.80 12.33
CA ALA A 176 -8.01 8.66 12.02
C ALA A 176 -8.94 8.34 13.19
N LEU A 177 -8.42 8.33 14.43
CA LEU A 177 -9.22 8.10 15.63
C LEU A 177 -10.28 9.19 15.84
N LYS A 178 -9.92 10.46 15.62
CA LYS A 178 -10.90 11.56 15.67
C LYS A 178 -12.01 11.39 14.62
N ALA A 179 -11.65 11.00 13.39
CA ALA A 179 -12.64 10.73 12.35
C ALA A 179 -13.51 9.51 12.68
N ALA A 180 -12.93 8.47 13.30
CA ALA A 180 -13.66 7.30 13.77
C ALA A 180 -14.67 7.66 14.87
N ASN A 181 -14.29 8.51 15.85
CA ASN A 181 -15.22 8.97 16.89
C ASN A 181 -16.46 9.66 16.31
N GLU A 182 -16.35 10.32 15.16
CA GLU A 182 -17.45 11.01 14.51
C GLU A 182 -18.34 10.09 13.63
N CYS A 183 -18.01 8.80 13.54
CA CYS A 183 -18.82 7.79 12.83
C CYS A 183 -19.98 7.33 13.72
N ILE A 184 -21.13 7.05 13.09
CA ILE A 184 -22.35 6.63 13.81
C ILE A 184 -22.49 5.10 13.77
N ASN A 185 -22.51 4.51 12.57
CA ASN A 185 -22.85 3.09 12.40
C ASN A 185 -21.62 2.15 12.54
N ASP A 186 -20.46 2.55 12.03
CA ASP A 186 -19.26 1.70 11.99
C ASP A 186 -18.18 2.09 13.01
N GLN A 187 -18.54 2.91 14.01
CA GLN A 187 -17.60 3.52 14.94
C GLN A 187 -16.65 2.49 15.60
N VAL A 188 -17.23 1.43 16.18
CA VAL A 188 -16.49 0.37 16.88
C VAL A 188 -15.62 -0.41 15.91
N GLU A 189 -16.12 -0.71 14.71
CA GLU A 189 -15.33 -1.38 13.67
C GLU A 189 -14.09 -0.57 13.31
N LYS A 190 -14.23 0.75 13.14
CA LYS A 190 -13.11 1.64 12.85
C LYS A 190 -12.12 1.72 14.00
N PHE A 191 -12.55 1.67 15.26
CA PHE A 191 -11.63 1.59 16.40
C PHE A 191 -10.80 0.30 16.38
N VAL A 192 -11.43 -0.85 16.13
CA VAL A 192 -10.71 -2.14 16.05
C VAL A 192 -9.72 -2.13 14.88
N MET A 193 -10.09 -1.57 13.73
CA MET A 193 -9.18 -1.37 12.61
C MET A 193 -7.97 -0.49 12.98
N ILE A 194 -8.21 0.66 13.63
CA ILE A 194 -7.14 1.56 14.08
C ILE A 194 -6.25 0.86 15.11
N LEU A 195 -6.80 0.06 16.02
CA LEU A 195 -6.03 -0.75 16.97
C LEU A 195 -5.07 -1.70 16.25
N ASN A 196 -5.55 -2.40 15.22
CA ASN A 196 -4.71 -3.27 14.41
C ASN A 196 -3.58 -2.50 13.71
N LYS A 197 -3.81 -1.25 13.28
CA LYS A 197 -2.74 -0.39 12.73
C LYS A 197 -1.73 0.00 13.80
N TYR A 198 -2.16 0.38 15.01
CA TYR A 198 -1.25 0.64 16.12
C TYR A 198 -0.41 -0.60 16.47
N LEU A 199 -1.03 -1.79 16.52
CA LEU A 199 -0.32 -3.06 16.75
C LEU A 199 0.75 -3.31 15.70
N PHE A 200 0.43 -3.10 14.41
CA PHE A 200 1.38 -3.27 13.32
C PHE A 200 2.65 -2.42 13.49
N PHE A 201 2.49 -1.15 13.86
CA PHE A 201 3.64 -0.25 14.08
C PHE A 201 4.36 -0.53 15.40
N PHE A 202 3.62 -0.95 16.42
CA PHE A 202 4.16 -1.35 17.70
C PHE A 202 5.09 -2.57 17.56
N GLU A 203 4.67 -3.61 16.83
CA GLU A 203 5.49 -4.80 16.57
C GLU A 203 6.79 -4.50 15.83
N ARG A 204 6.76 -3.46 15.00
CA ARG A 204 7.94 -2.96 14.26
C ARG A 204 8.81 -2.02 15.07
N ARG A 205 8.54 -1.88 16.38
CA ARG A 205 9.29 -1.06 17.33
C ARG A 205 9.35 0.42 16.93
N CYS A 206 8.26 0.96 16.42
CA CYS A 206 8.11 2.41 16.27
C CYS A 206 8.27 3.07 17.65
N PRO A 207 9.27 3.95 17.87
CA PRO A 207 9.63 4.45 19.19
C PRO A 207 8.54 5.33 19.82
N THR A 208 7.67 5.91 19.00
CA THR A 208 6.60 6.80 19.46
C THR A 208 5.34 6.06 19.88
N ILE A 209 5.11 4.84 19.41
CA ILE A 209 3.93 4.05 19.78
C ILE A 209 4.26 3.21 21.00
N GLY A 210 3.72 3.63 22.14
CA GLY A 210 3.81 2.91 23.42
C GLY A 210 2.55 2.14 23.80
N VAL A 211 2.70 1.27 24.80
CA VAL A 211 1.62 0.43 25.37
C VAL A 211 0.40 1.24 25.80
N LYS A 212 0.61 2.46 26.28
CA LYS A 212 -0.46 3.37 26.73
C LYS A 212 -1.50 3.64 25.64
N TYR A 213 -1.09 3.78 24.38
CA TYR A 213 -2.03 4.02 23.27
C TYR A 213 -2.85 2.77 22.95
N LEU A 214 -2.25 1.58 23.03
CA LEU A 214 -2.93 0.31 22.84
C LEU A 214 -3.95 0.08 23.95
N GLN A 215 -3.55 0.25 25.21
CA GLN A 215 -4.43 0.04 26.36
C GLN A 215 -5.60 1.03 26.35
N GLY A 216 -5.33 2.31 26.10
CA GLY A 216 -6.40 3.31 26.01
C GLY A 216 -7.41 3.00 24.92
N LEU A 217 -6.96 2.49 23.77
CA LEU A 217 -7.84 2.12 22.67
C LEU A 217 -8.60 0.81 22.95
N ILE A 218 -7.98 -0.16 23.63
CA ILE A 218 -8.64 -1.38 24.10
C ILE A 218 -9.79 -1.03 25.05
N CYS A 219 -9.53 -0.22 26.08
CA CYS A 219 -10.58 0.22 27.01
C CYS A 219 -11.71 0.96 26.27
N LEU A 220 -11.36 1.86 25.35
CA LEU A 220 -12.35 2.58 24.55
C LEU A 220 -13.24 1.63 23.73
N ILE A 221 -12.64 0.61 23.10
CA ILE A 221 -13.37 -0.39 22.32
C ILE A 221 -14.29 -1.22 23.23
N GLU A 222 -13.80 -1.68 24.39
CA GLU A 222 -14.60 -2.47 25.34
C GLU A 222 -15.83 -1.70 25.83
N ASP A 223 -15.71 -0.40 26.07
CA ASP A 223 -16.83 0.42 26.50
C ASP A 223 -17.88 0.61 25.41
N HIS A 224 -17.47 0.83 24.16
CA HIS A 224 -18.41 0.95 23.04
C HIS A 224 -18.99 -0.40 22.61
N LEU A 225 -18.27 -1.51 22.82
CA LEU A 225 -18.78 -2.86 22.55
C LEU A 225 -19.95 -3.25 23.46
N LYS A 226 -20.01 -2.72 24.69
CA LYS A 226 -21.14 -2.94 25.61
C LYS A 226 -22.43 -2.27 25.12
N GLN A 227 -22.29 -1.19 24.36
CA GLN A 227 -23.40 -0.40 23.82
C GLN A 227 -23.83 -0.88 22.42
N LEU A 228 -23.08 -1.82 21.82
CA LEU A 228 -23.30 -2.30 20.47
C LEU A 228 -24.39 -3.39 20.45
N ASP A 229 -25.40 -3.19 19.62
CA ASP A 229 -26.53 -4.12 19.44
C ASP A 229 -26.08 -5.56 19.08
N ASP A 230 -26.94 -6.55 19.34
CA ASP A 230 -26.69 -7.96 18.99
C ASP A 230 -27.18 -8.39 17.60
N ASP A 231 -27.13 -7.45 16.67
CA ASP A 231 -27.40 -7.68 15.26
C ASP A 231 -26.22 -8.41 14.56
N GLN A 232 -26.40 -8.72 13.28
CA GLN A 232 -25.36 -9.40 12.49
C GLN A 232 -24.07 -8.57 12.40
N ASN A 233 -24.18 -7.24 12.33
CA ASN A 233 -23.02 -6.36 12.30
C ASN A 233 -22.28 -6.37 13.65
N GLY A 234 -23.00 -6.26 14.76
CA GLY A 234 -22.45 -6.32 16.11
C GLY A 234 -21.70 -7.63 16.38
N LYS A 235 -22.24 -8.76 15.93
CA LYS A 235 -21.56 -10.08 16.01
C LYS A 235 -20.26 -10.11 15.20
N ARG A 236 -20.26 -9.55 13.99
CA ARG A 236 -19.07 -9.44 13.14
C ARG A 236 -17.97 -8.61 13.82
N VAL A 237 -18.33 -7.45 14.37
CA VAL A 237 -17.39 -6.55 15.04
C VAL A 237 -16.84 -7.18 16.33
N ARG A 238 -17.69 -7.85 17.14
CA ARG A 238 -17.25 -8.61 18.31
C ARG A 238 -16.27 -9.72 17.95
N ALA A 239 -16.54 -10.47 16.88
CA ALA A 239 -15.61 -11.50 16.39
C ALA A 239 -14.28 -10.89 15.92
N TYR A 240 -14.33 -9.76 15.21
CA TYR A 240 -13.13 -9.06 14.74
C TYR A 240 -12.25 -8.58 15.92
N TYR A 241 -12.86 -8.01 16.95
CA TYR A 241 -12.16 -7.61 18.16
C TYR A 241 -11.60 -8.83 18.93
N ALA A 242 -12.39 -9.89 19.11
CA ALA A 242 -11.96 -11.10 19.78
C ALA A 242 -10.73 -11.74 19.11
N ASN A 243 -10.69 -11.75 17.77
CA ASN A 243 -9.53 -12.21 17.00
C ASN A 243 -8.30 -11.31 17.26
N THR A 244 -8.50 -9.99 17.33
CA THR A 244 -7.43 -9.03 17.65
C THR A 244 -6.87 -9.28 19.05
N ILE A 245 -7.72 -9.47 20.06
CA ILE A 245 -7.27 -9.79 21.43
C ILE A 245 -6.58 -11.16 21.50
N LYS A 246 -7.10 -12.17 20.80
CA LYS A 246 -6.44 -13.48 20.69
C LYS A 246 -5.04 -13.35 20.11
N TYR A 247 -4.88 -12.53 19.07
CA TYR A 247 -3.57 -12.23 18.49
C TYR A 247 -2.63 -11.58 19.51
N ILE A 248 -3.07 -10.53 20.21
CA ILE A 248 -2.27 -9.86 21.26
C ILE A 248 -1.83 -10.88 22.33
N LYS A 249 -2.75 -11.70 22.85
CA LYS A 249 -2.45 -12.73 23.85
C LYS A 249 -1.43 -13.75 23.35
N SER A 250 -1.58 -14.22 22.10
CA SER A 250 -0.63 -15.16 21.50
C SER A 250 0.78 -14.58 21.37
N LYS A 251 0.90 -13.28 21.09
CA LYS A 251 2.19 -12.59 21.02
C LYS A 251 2.83 -12.42 22.39
N VAL A 252 2.05 -12.09 23.42
CA VAL A 252 2.54 -12.02 24.80
C VAL A 252 3.06 -13.39 25.26
N LEU A 253 2.31 -14.47 24.99
CA LEU A 253 2.73 -15.84 25.32
C LEU A 253 4.03 -16.25 24.60
N ALA A 254 4.13 -15.99 23.29
CA ALA A 254 5.34 -16.28 22.51
C ALA A 254 6.58 -15.50 22.99
N MET A 255 6.39 -14.31 23.58
CA MET A 255 7.47 -13.54 24.19
C MET A 255 7.92 -14.14 25.54
N CYS A 256 7.00 -14.68 26.35
CA CYS A 256 7.31 -15.36 27.61
C CYS A 256 8.08 -16.67 27.40
N GLU A 257 7.87 -17.37 26.27
CA GLU A 257 8.55 -18.63 25.94
C GLU A 257 9.96 -18.45 25.35
N SER A 258 10.37 -17.22 25.03
CA SER A 258 11.71 -16.93 24.46
C SER A 258 12.66 -16.38 25.54
N PRO A 259 13.59 -17.18 26.12
CA PRO A 259 14.40 -16.81 27.29
C PRO A 259 15.47 -15.71 27.06
N HIS A 260 15.47 -14.99 25.93
CA HIS A 260 16.48 -13.98 25.61
C HIS A 260 15.96 -12.60 25.19
N LYS A 261 14.69 -12.25 25.45
CA LYS A 261 14.20 -10.88 25.17
C LYS A 261 13.34 -10.35 26.31
N HIS A 262 13.98 -10.05 27.45
CA HIS A 262 13.41 -9.19 28.47
C HIS A 262 13.22 -7.77 27.92
N VAL A 263 12.04 -7.48 27.38
CA VAL A 263 11.43 -6.15 27.51
C VAL A 263 10.01 -6.38 28.00
N SER A 264 9.81 -6.06 29.27
CA SER A 264 8.55 -6.10 29.98
C SER A 264 7.46 -5.34 29.20
N MET A 265 6.47 -6.06 28.70
CA MET A 265 5.18 -5.52 28.29
C MET A 265 4.12 -6.12 29.22
N CYS A 266 3.82 -5.42 30.31
CA CYS A 266 2.50 -5.56 30.92
C CYS A 266 1.51 -4.78 30.03
N LEU A 267 0.82 -5.51 29.16
CA LEU A 267 -0.50 -5.15 28.62
C LEU A 267 -1.56 -5.67 29.59
#